data_AF-A0A7J3AD80-F1
#
_entry.id   AF-A0A7J3AD80-F1
#
_cell.length_a   1.000
_cell.length_b   1.000
_cell.length_c   1.000
_cell.angle_alpha   90.00
_cell.angle_beta   90.00
_cell.angle_gamma   90.00
#
_symmetry.space_group_name_H-M   'P 1'
#
loop_
_entity.id
_entity.type
_entity.pdbx_description
1 polymer ?
#
loop_
_entity_poly.entity_id
_entity_poly.type
_entity_poly.pdbx_seq_one_letter_code
_entity_poly.pdbx_strand_id
1 'polypeptide(L)' 'MRIVLRIGGSVVASPVNTDLISNYAEIVRALKEQDNDVVVVVGGGALAREFIAIAKKLGLNEQAQDEIAISV' A
#
# COMPACT_ATOMS: atom_id res chain seq x y z
N MET A 1 -15.86 2.05 -16.99
CA MET A 1 -16.56 1.57 -15.76
C MET A 1 -15.84 2.08 -14.50
N ARG A 2 -16.44 1.99 -13.30
CA ARG A 2 -15.74 2.33 -12.03
C ARG A 2 -15.12 1.09 -11.40
N ILE A 3 -13.81 1.12 -11.16
CA ILE A 3 -13.02 0.01 -10.65
C ILE A 3 -12.24 0.46 -9.40
N VAL A 4 -12.33 -0.32 -8.31
CA VAL A 4 -11.53 -0.12 -7.10
C VAL A 4 -10.61 -1.32 -6.91
N LEU A 5 -9.30 -1.09 -7.00
CA LEU A 5 -8.27 -2.10 -6.79
C LEU A 5 -7.69 -1.96 -5.38
N ARG A 6 -7.95 -2.95 -4.51
CA ARG A 6 -7.30 -3.05 -3.20
C ARG A 6 -6.16 -4.05 -3.28
N ILE A 7 -4.93 -3.57 -3.10
CA ILE A 7 -3.72 -4.40 -3.21
C ILE A 7 -3.01 -4.43 -1.86
N GLY A 8 -2.66 -5.62 -1.39
CA GLY A 8 -1.88 -5.76 -0.16
C GLY A 8 -0.47 -5.20 -0.36
N GLY A 9 0.03 -4.39 0.58
CA GLY A 9 1.40 -3.84 0.51
C GLY A 9 2.49 -4.91 0.46
N SER A 10 2.22 -6.09 1.02
CA SER A 10 3.11 -7.24 0.93
C SER A 10 3.25 -7.78 -0.49
N VAL A 11 2.27 -7.54 -1.35
CA VAL A 11 2.23 -8.01 -2.74
C VAL A 11 2.82 -6.98 -3.70
N VAL A 12 2.61 -5.68 -3.43
CA VAL A 12 3.12 -4.61 -4.30
C VAL A 12 4.64 -4.56 -4.29
N ALA A 13 5.27 -4.57 -3.10
CA ALA A 13 6.70 -4.31 -2.98
C ALA A 13 7.25 -4.52 -1.54
N SER A 14 7.01 -5.67 -0.90
CA SER A 14 7.72 -6.02 0.35
C SER A 14 8.58 -7.28 0.16
N PRO A 15 9.92 -7.17 0.10
CA PRO A 15 10.74 -5.94 0.11
C PRO A 15 10.55 -5.10 -1.17
N VAL A 16 11.03 -3.86 -1.15
CA VAL A 16 10.82 -2.91 -2.25
C VAL A 16 11.36 -3.48 -3.56
N ASN A 17 10.49 -3.63 -4.56
CA ASN A 17 10.81 -4.12 -5.89
C ASN A 17 10.24 -3.15 -6.93
N THR A 18 11.13 -2.37 -7.57
CA THR A 18 10.75 -1.32 -8.53
C THR A 18 10.16 -1.88 -9.82
N ASP A 19 10.60 -3.06 -10.26
CA ASP A 19 10.11 -3.69 -11.48
C ASP A 19 8.67 -4.16 -11.28
N LEU A 20 8.36 -4.74 -10.11
CA LEU A 20 7.01 -5.18 -9.78
C LEU A 20 6.05 -3.99 -9.64
N ILE A 21 6.48 -2.90 -9.01
CA ILE A 21 5.70 -1.65 -8.94
C ILE A 21 5.40 -1.12 -10.35
N SER A 22 6.42 -1.12 -11.23
CA SER A 22 6.27 -0.65 -12.60
C SER A 22 5.26 -1.49 -13.38
N ASN A 23 5.31 -2.82 -13.22
CA ASN A 23 4.35 -3.73 -13.84
C ASN A 23 2.91 -3.47 -13.36
N TYR A 24 2.70 -3.22 -12.07
CA TYR A 24 1.38 -2.82 -11.55
C TYR A 24 0.91 -1.48 -12.14
N ALA A 25 1.81 -0.49 -12.25
CA ALA A 25 1.49 0.81 -12.82
C ALA A 25 1.06 0.70 -14.29
N GLU A 26 1.73 -0.12 -15.09
CA GLU A 26 1.35 -0.36 -16.50
C GLU A 26 -0.03 -1.01 -16.62
N ILE A 27 -0.35 -1.99 -15.76
CA ILE A 27 -1.70 -2.60 -15.74
C ILE A 27 -2.77 -1.56 -15.40
N VAL A 28 -2.53 -0.71 -14.40
CA VAL A 28 -3.47 0.35 -14.01
C VAL A 28 -3.64 1.38 -15.12
N ARG A 29 -2.56 1.73 -15.83
CA ARG A 29 -2.60 2.63 -16.99
C ARG A 29 -3.44 2.03 -18.12
N ALA A 30 -3.19 0.77 -18.47
CA ALA A 30 -3.96 0.06 -19.50
C ALA A 30 -5.46 0.00 -19.17
N LEU A 31 -5.82 -0.21 -17.89
CA LEU A 31 -7.23 -0.17 -17.47
C LEU A 31 -7.84 1.22 -17.67
N LYS A 32 -7.10 2.29 -17.36
CA LYS A 32 -7.56 3.66 -17.55
C LYS A 32 -7.72 4.01 -19.04
N GLU A 33 -6.82 3.55 -19.89
CA GLU A 33 -6.88 3.76 -21.36
C GLU A 33 -8.11 3.10 -22.00
N GLN A 34 -8.70 2.10 -21.34
CA GLN A 34 -9.96 1.46 -21.75
C GLN A 34 -11.21 2.21 -21.25
N ASP A 35 -11.11 3.52 -20.98
CA ASP A 35 -12.21 4.39 -20.52
C ASP A 35 -12.82 3.93 -19.16
N ASN A 36 -11.94 3.51 -18.25
CA ASN A 36 -12.31 3.19 -16.86
C ASN A 36 -11.86 4.26 -15.87
N ASP A 37 -12.74 4.54 -14.90
CA ASP A 37 -12.41 5.26 -13.67
C ASP A 37 -11.79 4.27 -12.68
N VAL A 38 -10.49 4.40 -12.42
CA VAL A 38 -9.75 3.46 -11.55
C VAL A 38 -9.25 4.16 -10.29
N VAL A 39 -9.54 3.57 -9.14
CA VAL A 39 -8.95 3.94 -7.84
C VAL A 39 -8.13 2.76 -7.33
N VAL A 40 -6.94 3.03 -6.81
CA VAL A 40 -6.05 2.02 -6.23
C VAL A 40 -5.79 2.34 -4.77
N VAL A 41 -5.93 1.34 -3.90
CA VAL A 41 -5.62 1.42 -2.47
C VAL A 41 -4.56 0.36 -2.16
N VAL A 42 -3.40 0.79 -1.66
CA VAL A 42 -2.29 -0.09 -1.31
C VAL A 42 -2.14 -0.15 0.22
N GLY A 43 -1.99 -1.35 0.78
CA GLY A 43 -1.69 -1.49 2.22
C GLY A 43 -0.23 -1.17 2.56
N GLY A 44 0.10 -0.96 3.83
CA GLY A 44 1.47 -0.60 4.27
C GLY A 44 2.51 -1.75 4.33
N GLY A 45 2.09 -3.00 4.10
CA GLY A 45 3.01 -4.12 3.89
C GLY A 45 3.86 -4.50 5.12
N ALA A 46 5.11 -4.92 4.87
CA ALA A 46 6.05 -5.27 5.95
C ALA A 46 6.50 -4.03 6.75
N LEU A 47 6.74 -2.90 6.08
CA LEU A 47 7.21 -1.66 6.70
C LEU A 47 6.22 -1.14 7.75
N ALA A 48 4.93 -1.06 7.41
CA ALA A 48 3.92 -0.63 8.38
C ALA A 48 3.85 -1.56 9.61
N ARG A 49 3.97 -2.88 9.43
CA ARG A 49 3.98 -3.83 10.55
C ARG A 49 5.20 -3.65 11.45
N GLU A 50 6.36 -3.32 10.88
CA GLU A 50 7.58 -3.02 11.62
C GLU A 50 7.40 -1.77 12.48
N PHE A 51 6.86 -0.69 11.90
CA PHE A 51 6.62 0.55 12.62
C PHE A 51 5.53 0.43 13.70
N ILE A 52 4.46 -0.33 13.45
CA ILE A 52 3.47 -0.67 14.48
C ILE A 52 4.15 -1.38 15.66
N ALA A 53 5.02 -2.36 15.38
CA ALA A 53 5.74 -3.08 16.42
C ALA A 53 6.71 -2.18 17.21
N ILE A 54 7.38 -1.23 16.56
CA ILE A 54 8.23 -0.22 17.20
C ILE A 54 7.39 0.70 18.09
N ALA A 55 6.31 1.29 17.56
CA ALA A 55 5.41 2.17 18.28
C ALA A 55 4.81 1.49 19.53
N LYS A 56 4.39 0.23 19.39
CA LYS A 56 3.91 -0.59 20.51
C LYS A 56 4.98 -0.79 21.59
N LYS A 57 6.24 -1.04 21.21
CA LYS A 57 7.36 -1.17 22.16
C LYS A 57 7.68 0.14 22.87
N LEU A 58 7.40 1.28 22.24
CA LEU A 58 7.53 2.61 22.84
C LEU A 58 6.35 2.97 23.77
N GLY A 59 5.35 2.10 23.92
CA GLY A 59 4.19 2.33 24.77
C GLY A 59 3.13 3.25 24.17
N LEU A 60 3.17 3.47 22.85
CA LEU A 60 2.15 4.27 22.16
C LEU A 60 0.81 3.52 22.11
N ASN A 61 -0.28 4.28 22.18
CA ASN A 61 -1.64 3.74 22.04
C ASN A 61 -1.92 3.28 20.59
N GLU A 62 -3.03 2.56 20.39
CA GLU A 62 -3.38 2.02 19.07
C GLU A 62 -3.56 3.10 18.00
N GLN A 63 -4.18 4.24 18.36
CA GLN A 63 -4.33 5.36 17.42
C GLN A 63 -2.98 5.84 16.88
N ALA A 64 -2.00 6.05 17.76
CA ALA A 64 -0.66 6.48 17.34
C ALA A 64 0.09 5.39 16.56
N GLN A 65 -0.16 4.11 16.85
CA GLN A 65 0.38 3.00 16.05
C GLN A 65 -0.15 3.04 14.62
N ASP A 66 -1.46 3.24 14.44
CA ASP A 66 -2.11 3.34 13.12
C ASP A 66 -1.64 4.58 12.35
N GLU A 67 -1.57 5.74 13.00
CA GLU A 67 -1.10 6.99 12.38
C GLU A 67 0.33 6.83 11.84
N ILE A 68 1.23 6.22 12.62
CA ILE A 68 2.61 5.97 12.15
C ILE A 68 2.60 5.01 10.97
N ALA A 69 1.82 3.91 11.02
CA ALA A 69 1.77 2.93 9.93
C ALA A 69 1.26 3.49 8.59
N ILE A 70 0.47 4.56 8.62
CA ILE A 70 -0.03 5.26 7.43
C ILE A 70 0.97 6.33 6.94
N SER A 71 1.74 6.92 7.86
CA SER A 71 2.67 8.02 7.55
C SER A 71 3.99 7.59 6.90
N VAL A 72 4.33 6.30 6.95
CA VAL A 72 5.59 5.72 6.47
C VAL A 72 5.60 5.34 5.00
#